data_AF-A0A553M0C8-F1
#
_entry.id   AF-A0A553M0C8-F1
#
_cell.length_a   1.000
_cell.length_b   1.000
_cell.length_c   1.000
_cell.angle_alpha   90.00
_cell.angle_beta   90.00
_cell.angle_gamma   90.00
#
_symmetry.space_group_name_H-M   'P 1'
#
loop_
_entity.id
_entity.type
_entity.pdbx_description
1 polymer ?
#
loop_
_entity_poly.entity_id
_entity_poly.type
_entity_poly.pdbx_seq_one_letter_code
_entity_poly.pdbx_strand_id
1 'polypeptide(L)'
;MAETIAVIGAGVMGSGIAQTAAMAGKTVYLYDVSEAALQNGLASAEKSLRRFVKTGGLSEPEARAALGRIRSTVDLAEAVRGADVVIEAVPENLALKKDVFQQLDQLAKPDAILATNTSELSVTALAAATNRPENVIGMHWFNPAPVMKLIEIVKGETTSDDTVDAIRRLSVELGKETVVVKDRQGFVTTRALAAHMIECIRMYEEGVASAEDIDKAVRLGLNYPMGPLELADMVGLDTLLFVSENMTEAYGDRFRAPQLLRKLVEAGHLGRKTGKGFYTY
;
A
#
# COMPACT_ATOMS: atom_id res chain seq x y z
N MET A 1 7.64 1.31 -23.20
CA MET A 1 6.75 1.02 -22.05
C MET A 1 7.58 0.21 -21.07
N ALA A 2 7.27 0.26 -19.77
CA ALA A 2 8.08 -0.43 -18.77
C ALA A 2 7.91 -1.94 -18.91
N GLU A 3 9.00 -2.67 -19.14
CA GLU A 3 9.01 -4.13 -19.32
C GLU A 3 9.56 -4.85 -18.10
N THR A 4 10.51 -4.22 -17.40
CA THR A 4 11.11 -4.75 -16.18
C THR A 4 10.74 -3.89 -14.98
N ILE A 5 10.17 -4.50 -13.95
CA ILE A 5 9.77 -3.84 -12.71
C ILE A 5 10.57 -4.43 -11.55
N ALA A 6 11.19 -3.60 -10.73
CA ALA A 6 11.72 -4.02 -9.44
C ALA A 6 10.72 -3.70 -8.33
N VAL A 7 10.52 -4.62 -7.40
CA VAL A 7 9.69 -4.41 -6.21
C VAL A 7 10.57 -4.60 -4.98
N ILE A 8 10.66 -3.57 -4.14
CA ILE A 8 11.57 -3.54 -2.98
C ILE A 8 10.77 -3.79 -1.71
N GLY A 9 10.96 -4.96 -1.10
CA GLY A 9 10.18 -5.48 0.01
C GLY A 9 9.27 -6.62 -0.44
N ALA A 10 9.34 -7.78 0.22
CA ALA A 10 8.57 -8.98 -0.12
C ALA A 10 7.39 -9.27 0.84
N GLY A 11 7.00 -8.27 1.63
CA GLY A 11 5.82 -8.33 2.49
C GLY A 11 4.49 -8.44 1.72
N VAL A 12 3.38 -8.24 2.42
CA VAL A 12 2.02 -8.37 1.87
C VAL A 12 1.82 -7.52 0.61
N MET A 13 2.21 -6.25 0.65
CA MET A 13 2.05 -5.35 -0.50
C MET A 13 3.01 -5.69 -1.63
N GLY A 14 4.31 -5.84 -1.33
CA GLY A 14 5.31 -6.12 -2.36
C GLY A 14 5.07 -7.43 -3.13
N SER A 15 4.74 -8.52 -2.42
CA SER A 15 4.37 -9.79 -3.08
C SER A 15 3.11 -9.66 -3.96
N GLY A 16 2.11 -8.91 -3.52
CA GLY A 16 0.90 -8.64 -4.30
C GLY A 16 1.14 -7.75 -5.52
N ILE A 17 2.00 -6.73 -5.41
CA ILE A 17 2.41 -5.86 -6.51
C ILE A 17 3.20 -6.68 -7.54
N ALA A 18 4.17 -7.49 -7.08
CA ALA A 18 4.96 -8.36 -7.93
C ALA A 18 4.08 -9.38 -8.70
N GLN A 19 3.13 -10.01 -8.02
CA GLN A 19 2.15 -10.89 -8.65
C GLN A 19 1.35 -10.15 -9.73
N THR A 20 0.85 -8.95 -9.43
CA THR A 20 0.04 -8.16 -10.37
C THR A 20 0.83 -7.81 -11.62
N ALA A 21 2.06 -7.32 -11.45
CA ALA A 21 2.97 -7.02 -12.55
C ALA A 21 3.26 -8.24 -13.43
N ALA A 22 3.52 -9.40 -12.81
CA ALA A 22 3.83 -10.62 -13.52
C ALA A 22 2.62 -11.21 -14.28
N MET A 23 1.40 -11.06 -13.75
CA MET A 23 0.15 -11.41 -14.43
C MET A 23 -0.08 -10.55 -15.67
N ALA A 24 0.33 -9.28 -15.63
CA ALA A 24 0.29 -8.36 -16.78
C ALA A 24 1.44 -8.59 -17.79
N GLY A 25 2.24 -9.65 -17.60
CA GLY A 25 3.29 -10.04 -18.55
C GLY A 25 4.66 -9.40 -18.31
N LYS A 26 4.82 -8.60 -17.26
CA LYS A 26 6.08 -7.90 -16.95
C LYS A 26 7.09 -8.84 -16.31
N THR A 27 8.37 -8.60 -16.57
CA THR A 27 9.46 -9.25 -15.82
C THR A 27 9.60 -8.54 -14.48
N VAL A 28 9.62 -9.28 -13.38
CA VAL A 28 9.64 -8.71 -12.04
C VAL A 28 10.87 -9.18 -11.27
N TYR A 29 11.61 -8.24 -10.70
CA TYR A 29 12.64 -8.52 -9.71
C TYR A 29 12.09 -8.17 -8.32
N LEU A 30 11.86 -9.18 -7.48
CA LEU A 30 11.42 -9.02 -6.11
C LEU A 30 12.63 -9.03 -5.19
N TYR A 31 12.85 -7.94 -4.48
CA TYR A 31 13.95 -7.80 -3.53
C TYR A 31 13.44 -7.82 -2.09
N ASP A 32 14.21 -8.45 -1.20
CA ASP A 32 14.12 -8.25 0.24
C ASP A 32 15.49 -8.50 0.87
N VAL A 33 15.75 -7.93 2.03
CA VAL A 33 16.98 -8.19 2.80
C VAL A 33 17.03 -9.61 3.36
N SER A 34 15.89 -10.29 3.40
CA SER A 34 15.72 -11.62 3.99
C SER A 34 15.27 -12.65 2.97
N GLU A 35 16.07 -13.71 2.80
CA GLU A 35 15.68 -14.87 1.99
C GLU A 35 14.37 -15.48 2.50
N ALA A 36 14.16 -15.53 3.82
CA ALA A 36 12.91 -16.02 4.40
C ALA A 36 11.71 -15.16 4.00
N ALA A 37 11.88 -13.83 3.91
CA ALA A 37 10.83 -12.94 3.45
C ALA A 37 10.52 -13.15 1.96
N LEU A 38 11.54 -13.35 1.12
CA LEU A 38 11.38 -13.70 -0.30
C LEU A 38 10.58 -14.99 -0.47
N GLN A 39 10.97 -16.06 0.23
CA GLN A 39 10.27 -17.35 0.16
C GLN A 39 8.80 -17.23 0.60
N ASN A 40 8.54 -16.49 1.68
CA ASN A 40 7.18 -16.23 2.14
C ASN A 40 6.35 -15.42 1.13
N GLY A 41 6.95 -14.37 0.54
CA GLY A 41 6.33 -13.55 -0.49
C GLY A 41 5.98 -14.34 -1.75
N LEU A 42 6.90 -15.19 -2.23
CA LEU A 42 6.67 -16.08 -3.37
C LEU A 42 5.59 -17.12 -3.09
N ALA A 43 5.62 -17.75 -1.91
CA ALA A 43 4.59 -18.70 -1.49
C ALA A 43 3.20 -18.04 -1.41
N SER A 44 3.14 -16.79 -0.92
CA SER A 44 1.90 -15.99 -0.89
C SER A 44 1.38 -15.72 -2.31
N ALA A 45 2.25 -15.30 -3.23
CA ALA A 45 1.91 -15.07 -4.62
C ALA A 45 1.43 -16.36 -5.32
N GLU A 46 2.11 -17.48 -5.10
CA GLU A 46 1.70 -18.79 -5.65
C GLU A 46 0.31 -19.21 -5.12
N LYS A 47 0.08 -19.10 -3.81
CA LYS A 47 -1.22 -19.40 -3.20
C LYS A 47 -2.33 -18.52 -3.76
N SER A 48 -2.05 -17.24 -3.96
CA SER A 48 -2.97 -16.29 -4.57
C SER A 48 -3.28 -16.67 -6.02
N LEU A 49 -2.28 -16.96 -6.85
CA LEU A 49 -2.46 -17.41 -8.24
C LEU A 49 -3.30 -18.69 -8.32
N ARG A 50 -3.06 -19.67 -7.44
CA ARG A 50 -3.90 -20.88 -7.35
C ARG A 50 -5.37 -20.56 -7.05
N ARG A 51 -5.64 -19.53 -6.25
CA ARG A 51 -7.01 -19.06 -5.99
C ARG A 51 -7.63 -18.46 -7.26
N PHE A 52 -6.90 -17.64 -8.02
CA PHE A 52 -7.37 -17.12 -9.30
C PHE A 52 -7.70 -18.23 -10.30
N VAL A 53 -6.89 -19.28 -10.37
CA VAL A 53 -7.18 -20.46 -11.19
C VAL A 53 -8.47 -21.14 -10.74
N LYS A 54 -8.61 -21.39 -9.43
CA LYS A 54 -9.81 -22.04 -8.86
C LYS A 54 -11.09 -21.24 -9.12
N THR A 55 -11.03 -19.90 -9.12
CA THR A 55 -12.17 -19.03 -9.39
C THR A 55 -12.37 -18.73 -10.88
N GLY A 56 -11.58 -19.32 -11.78
CA GLY A 56 -11.67 -19.11 -13.22
C GLY A 56 -11.18 -17.75 -13.71
N GLY A 57 -10.43 -17.00 -12.88
CA GLY A 57 -9.86 -15.70 -13.26
C GLY A 57 -8.55 -15.82 -14.06
N LEU A 58 -7.90 -16.98 -14.04
CA LEU A 58 -6.71 -17.33 -14.81
C LEU A 58 -6.74 -18.82 -15.16
N SER A 59 -6.06 -19.22 -16.22
CA SER A 59 -5.75 -20.63 -16.52
C SER A 59 -4.47 -21.09 -15.80
N GLU A 60 -4.28 -22.41 -15.64
CA GLU A 60 -3.05 -22.96 -15.05
C GLU A 60 -1.76 -22.56 -15.81
N PRO A 61 -1.73 -22.58 -17.16
CA PRO A 61 -0.56 -22.12 -17.90
C PRO A 61 -0.24 -20.63 -17.66
N GLU A 62 -1.27 -19.78 -17.60
CA GLU A 62 -1.07 -18.34 -17.33
C GLU A 62 -0.54 -18.09 -15.91
N ALA A 63 -1.07 -18.80 -14.91
CA ALA A 63 -0.59 -18.72 -13.54
C ALA A 63 0.88 -19.15 -13.42
N ARG A 64 1.26 -20.25 -14.10
CA ARG A 64 2.65 -20.73 -14.13
C ARG A 64 3.57 -19.73 -14.85
N ALA A 65 3.11 -19.15 -15.95
CA ALA A 65 3.86 -18.14 -16.68
C ALA A 65 4.06 -16.87 -15.83
N ALA A 66 3.04 -16.41 -15.11
CA ALA A 66 3.15 -15.28 -14.20
C ALA A 66 4.19 -15.56 -13.10
N LEU A 67 4.11 -16.71 -12.43
CA LEU A 67 5.08 -17.06 -11.39
C LEU A 67 6.52 -17.12 -11.96
N GLY A 68 6.71 -17.67 -13.16
CA GLY A 68 8.01 -17.74 -13.83
C GLY A 68 8.60 -16.39 -14.26
N ARG A 69 7.83 -15.30 -14.22
CA ARG A 69 8.33 -13.94 -14.47
C ARG A 69 8.86 -13.25 -13.22
N ILE A 70 8.60 -13.79 -12.03
CA ILE A 70 9.08 -13.24 -10.76
C ILE A 70 10.43 -13.87 -10.43
N ARG A 71 11.46 -13.03 -10.36
CA ARG A 71 12.82 -13.39 -9.96
C ARG A 71 13.10 -12.75 -8.60
N SER A 72 13.44 -13.55 -7.60
CA SER A 72 13.78 -13.04 -6.27
C SER A 72 15.28 -12.90 -6.10
N THR A 73 15.72 -11.87 -5.39
CA THR A 73 17.15 -11.69 -5.03
C THR A 73 17.28 -10.90 -3.72
N VAL A 74 18.36 -11.17 -2.99
CA VAL A 74 18.78 -10.39 -1.80
C VAL A 74 19.83 -9.33 -2.15
N ASP A 75 20.19 -9.21 -3.43
CA ASP A 75 21.09 -8.17 -3.95
C ASP A 75 20.26 -7.03 -4.56
N LEU A 76 20.31 -5.85 -3.92
CA LEU A 76 19.56 -4.69 -4.37
C LEU A 76 20.02 -4.20 -5.74
N ALA A 77 21.33 -4.24 -6.01
CA ALA A 77 21.89 -3.80 -7.28
C ALA A 77 21.45 -4.74 -8.41
N GLU A 78 21.42 -6.05 -8.16
CA GLU A 78 20.87 -7.01 -9.12
C GLU A 78 19.41 -6.73 -9.45
N ALA A 79 18.59 -6.44 -8.43
CA ALA A 79 17.17 -6.20 -8.60
C ALA A 79 16.86 -4.97 -9.47
N VAL A 80 17.65 -3.88 -9.34
CA VAL A 80 17.29 -2.57 -9.92
C VAL A 80 18.06 -2.19 -11.18
N ARG A 81 19.21 -2.81 -11.47
CA ARG A 81 20.11 -2.39 -12.57
C ARG A 81 19.44 -2.29 -13.95
N GLY A 82 18.42 -3.10 -14.20
CA GLY A 82 17.69 -3.16 -15.47
C GLY A 82 16.22 -2.77 -15.37
N ALA A 83 15.77 -2.26 -14.21
CA ALA A 83 14.37 -1.94 -14.00
C ALA A 83 14.00 -0.60 -14.65
N ASP A 84 12.88 -0.58 -15.38
CA ASP A 84 12.28 0.65 -15.91
C ASP A 84 11.53 1.42 -14.82
N VAL A 85 10.91 0.68 -13.91
CA VAL A 85 10.21 1.21 -12.73
C VAL A 85 10.62 0.41 -11.51
N VAL A 86 11.00 1.10 -10.44
CA VAL A 86 11.21 0.51 -9.11
C VAL A 86 10.02 0.90 -8.23
N ILE A 87 9.40 -0.06 -7.56
CA ILE A 87 8.28 0.16 -6.64
C ILE A 87 8.73 -0.25 -5.23
N GLU A 88 8.97 0.75 -4.39
CA GLU A 88 9.35 0.57 -2.99
C GLU A 88 8.12 0.26 -2.13
N ALA A 89 8.15 -0.84 -1.37
CA ALA A 89 7.10 -1.30 -0.48
C ALA A 89 7.68 -1.89 0.84
N VAL A 90 8.74 -1.28 1.36
CA VAL A 90 9.37 -1.55 2.65
C VAL A 90 8.55 -0.91 3.79
N PRO A 91 8.87 -1.19 5.08
CA PRO A 91 8.13 -0.66 6.22
C PRO A 91 7.92 0.86 6.18
N GLU A 92 6.79 1.30 6.74
CA GLU A 92 6.31 2.69 6.70
C GLU A 92 7.09 3.60 7.67
N ASN A 93 8.38 3.80 7.41
CA ASN A 93 9.28 4.65 8.17
C ASN A 93 10.02 5.61 7.22
N LEU A 94 9.88 6.92 7.46
CA LEU A 94 10.42 7.94 6.56
C LEU A 94 11.96 7.88 6.44
N ALA A 95 12.67 7.65 7.54
CA ALA A 95 14.13 7.58 7.52
C ALA A 95 14.60 6.36 6.70
N LEU A 96 14.04 5.19 6.98
CA LEU A 96 14.33 3.97 6.22
C LEU A 96 14.04 4.15 4.72
N LYS A 97 12.87 4.70 4.37
CA LYS A 97 12.53 4.91 2.95
C LYS A 97 13.48 5.92 2.29
N LYS A 98 13.90 6.99 2.97
CA LYS A 98 14.92 7.91 2.43
C LYS A 98 16.25 7.19 2.15
N ASP A 99 16.70 6.34 3.07
CA ASP A 99 17.93 5.56 2.90
C ASP A 99 17.81 4.58 1.73
N VAL A 100 16.64 3.96 1.54
CA VAL A 100 16.36 3.11 0.37
C VAL A 100 16.38 3.95 -0.91
N PHE A 101 15.70 5.09 -0.96
CA PHE A 101 15.65 5.95 -2.14
C PHE A 101 17.04 6.49 -2.55
N GLN A 102 17.92 6.79 -1.59
CA GLN A 102 19.31 7.13 -1.88
C GLN A 102 20.08 6.00 -2.57
N GLN A 103 19.88 4.76 -2.11
CA GLN A 103 20.49 3.58 -2.74
C GLN A 103 19.90 3.33 -4.13
N LEU A 104 18.59 3.47 -4.29
CA LEU A 104 17.91 3.34 -5.59
C LEU A 104 18.41 4.37 -6.60
N ASP A 105 18.62 5.62 -6.17
CA ASP A 105 19.16 6.69 -7.02
C ASP A 105 20.57 6.37 -7.54
N GLN A 106 21.38 5.65 -6.77
CA GLN A 106 22.74 5.26 -7.17
C GLN A 106 22.77 4.01 -8.05
N LEU A 107 21.92 3.02 -7.75
CA LEU A 107 21.99 1.68 -8.34
C LEU A 107 21.10 1.51 -9.58
N ALA A 108 19.96 2.21 -9.64
CA ALA A 108 19.05 2.12 -10.78
C ALA A 108 19.57 2.94 -11.96
N LYS A 109 19.25 2.49 -13.19
CA LYS A 109 19.60 3.22 -14.42
C LYS A 109 19.07 4.66 -14.37
N PRO A 110 19.75 5.65 -14.98
CA PRO A 110 19.42 7.08 -14.82
C PRO A 110 17.98 7.48 -15.17
N ASP A 111 17.35 6.79 -16.11
CA ASP A 111 15.99 7.02 -16.61
C ASP A 111 14.91 6.22 -15.88
N ALA A 112 15.27 5.40 -14.87
CA ALA A 112 14.30 4.63 -14.09
C ALA A 112 13.41 5.55 -13.25
N ILE A 113 12.11 5.22 -13.21
CA ILE A 113 11.16 5.86 -12.29
C ILE A 113 11.24 5.16 -10.93
N LEU A 114 11.35 5.95 -9.86
CA LEU A 114 11.37 5.46 -8.49
C LEU A 114 10.03 5.76 -7.82
N ALA A 115 9.18 4.74 -7.72
CA ALA A 115 7.87 4.82 -7.11
C ALA A 115 7.88 4.30 -5.66
N THR A 116 7.06 4.89 -4.78
CA THR A 116 6.83 4.37 -3.42
C THR A 116 5.35 4.01 -3.20
N ASN A 117 5.12 2.85 -2.60
CA ASN A 117 3.84 2.44 -2.02
C ASN A 117 3.79 2.86 -0.55
N THR A 118 3.70 4.17 -0.30
CA THR A 118 3.36 4.73 1.02
C THR A 118 1.87 5.04 1.06
N SER A 119 1.27 5.04 2.26
CA SER A 119 -0.14 5.38 2.48
C SER A 119 -0.35 6.83 2.94
N GLU A 120 0.71 7.48 3.44
CA GLU A 120 0.61 8.85 3.94
C GLU A 120 1.92 9.67 4.00
N LEU A 121 3.10 9.07 3.81
CA LEU A 121 4.37 9.80 3.89
C LEU A 121 4.54 10.74 2.70
N SER A 122 5.25 11.86 2.92
CA SER A 122 5.50 12.84 1.87
C SER A 122 6.41 12.28 0.77
N VAL A 123 5.84 12.18 -0.43
CA VAL A 123 6.59 11.82 -1.65
C VAL A 123 7.63 12.87 -1.97
N THR A 124 7.34 14.15 -1.73
CA THR A 124 8.27 15.26 -1.91
C THR A 124 9.51 15.10 -1.01
N ALA A 125 9.32 14.66 0.24
CA ALA A 125 10.44 14.41 1.15
C ALA A 125 11.32 13.24 0.71
N LEU A 126 10.73 12.21 0.08
CA LEU A 126 11.47 11.07 -0.50
C LEU A 126 12.19 11.49 -1.79
N ALA A 127 11.55 12.27 -2.65
CA ALA A 127 12.13 12.80 -3.87
C ALA A 127 13.39 13.63 -3.59
N ALA A 128 13.33 14.50 -2.57
CA ALA A 128 14.45 15.32 -2.12
C ALA A 128 15.67 14.54 -1.59
N ALA A 129 15.54 13.24 -1.35
CA ALA A 129 16.65 12.36 -0.99
C ALA A 129 17.41 11.80 -2.20
N THR A 130 17.01 12.14 -3.44
CA THR A 130 17.60 11.64 -4.68
C THR A 130 18.14 12.80 -5.54
N ASN A 131 18.98 12.48 -6.53
CA ASN A 131 19.44 13.42 -7.55
C ASN A 131 18.52 13.48 -8.80
N ARG A 132 17.37 12.78 -8.76
CA ARG A 132 16.37 12.71 -9.83
C ARG A 132 14.94 12.96 -9.33
N PRO A 133 14.70 14.02 -8.52
CA PRO A 133 13.43 14.23 -7.85
C PRO A 133 12.22 14.35 -8.80
N GLU A 134 12.45 14.62 -10.09
CA GLU A 134 11.46 14.62 -11.16
C GLU A 134 10.96 13.21 -11.55
N ASN A 135 11.78 12.18 -11.33
CA ASN A 135 11.50 10.77 -11.61
C ASN A 135 11.01 9.99 -10.37
N VAL A 136 10.79 10.68 -9.25
CA VAL A 136 10.24 10.10 -8.01
C VAL A 136 8.75 10.38 -7.92
N ILE A 137 7.96 9.36 -7.57
CA ILE A 137 6.49 9.45 -7.54
C ILE A 137 5.87 8.53 -6.47
N GLY A 138 4.71 8.90 -5.94
CA GLY A 138 3.94 7.96 -5.13
C GLY A 138 3.02 7.12 -6.01
N MET A 139 2.96 5.83 -5.73
CA MET A 139 2.10 4.86 -6.39
C MET A 139 1.41 4.08 -5.28
N HIS A 140 0.35 4.63 -4.71
CA HIS A 140 -0.33 4.05 -3.57
C HIS A 140 -1.28 2.93 -4.03
N TRP A 141 -0.95 1.71 -3.64
CA TRP A 141 -1.70 0.49 -3.91
C TRP A 141 -2.58 0.11 -2.72
N PHE A 142 -3.66 -0.62 -3.00
CA PHE A 142 -4.63 -1.06 -1.99
C PHE A 142 -4.54 -2.56 -1.77
N ASN A 143 -4.55 -2.98 -0.51
CA ASN A 143 -4.53 -4.39 -0.14
C ASN A 143 -5.93 -5.03 -0.32
N PRO A 144 -6.06 -6.21 -0.96
CA PRO A 144 -5.04 -6.97 -1.68
C PRO A 144 -4.75 -6.44 -3.09
N ALA A 145 -3.48 -6.18 -3.39
CA ALA A 145 -3.06 -5.55 -4.66
C ALA A 145 -3.53 -6.27 -5.94
N PRO A 146 -3.56 -7.62 -6.03
CA PRO A 146 -4.09 -8.31 -7.22
C PRO A 146 -5.59 -8.12 -7.46
N VAL A 147 -6.35 -7.77 -6.42
CA VAL A 147 -7.82 -7.68 -6.50
C VAL A 147 -8.28 -6.22 -6.59
N MET A 148 -7.65 -5.33 -5.82
CA MET A 148 -8.04 -3.92 -5.78
C MET A 148 -7.68 -3.23 -7.10
N LYS A 149 -8.61 -2.43 -7.62
CA LYS A 149 -8.49 -1.82 -8.95
C LYS A 149 -7.79 -0.46 -8.95
N LEU A 150 -7.80 0.26 -7.83
CA LEU A 150 -7.33 1.64 -7.78
C LEU A 150 -5.82 1.71 -7.51
N ILE A 151 -5.17 2.71 -8.11
CA ILE A 151 -3.89 3.28 -7.67
C ILE A 151 -4.06 4.79 -7.53
N GLU A 152 -3.65 5.37 -6.40
CA GLU A 152 -3.45 6.81 -6.32
C GLU A 152 -2.03 7.16 -6.79
N ILE A 153 -1.93 7.90 -7.89
CA ILE A 153 -0.67 8.47 -8.38
C ILE A 153 -0.45 9.78 -7.64
N VAL A 154 0.50 9.77 -6.70
CA VAL A 154 0.79 10.92 -5.84
C VAL A 154 1.93 11.73 -6.46
N LYS A 155 1.59 12.91 -6.98
CA LYS A 155 2.54 13.85 -7.57
C LYS A 155 3.23 14.63 -6.45
N GLY A 156 4.52 14.36 -6.23
CA GLY A 156 5.41 15.18 -5.41
C GLY A 156 5.62 16.55 -6.03
N GLU A 157 6.16 17.50 -5.26
CA GLU A 157 6.33 18.89 -5.72
C GLU A 157 7.12 19.01 -7.03
N THR A 158 8.14 18.16 -7.19
CA THR A 158 9.07 18.14 -8.33
C THR A 158 8.75 17.10 -9.38
N THR A 159 7.85 16.16 -9.11
CA THR A 159 7.55 15.04 -10.02
C THR A 159 7.11 15.57 -11.38
N SER A 160 7.74 15.10 -12.46
CA SER A 160 7.43 15.56 -13.81
C SER A 160 6.07 15.03 -14.30
N ASP A 161 5.45 15.74 -15.25
CA ASP A 161 4.24 15.25 -15.91
C ASP A 161 4.52 13.98 -16.74
N ASP A 162 5.72 13.85 -17.31
CA ASP A 162 6.15 12.66 -18.04
C ASP A 162 6.18 11.41 -17.13
N THR A 163 6.66 11.56 -15.90
CA THR A 163 6.67 10.49 -14.89
C THR A 163 5.23 10.11 -14.49
N VAL A 164 4.35 11.09 -14.29
CA VAL A 164 2.92 10.84 -14.02
C VAL A 164 2.27 10.06 -15.16
N ASP A 165 2.52 10.46 -16.41
CA ASP A 165 1.94 9.80 -17.59
C ASP A 165 2.52 8.41 -17.84
N ALA A 166 3.81 8.21 -17.57
CA ALA A 166 4.43 6.88 -17.60
C ALA A 166 3.81 5.93 -16.58
N ILE A 167 3.64 6.36 -15.32
CA ILE A 167 3.01 5.55 -14.27
C ILE A 167 1.52 5.33 -14.55
N ARG A 168 0.82 6.31 -15.12
CA ARG A 168 -0.58 6.16 -15.53
C ARG A 168 -0.72 5.07 -16.60
N ARG A 169 0.10 5.11 -17.66
CA ARG A 169 0.10 4.09 -18.72
C ARG A 169 0.43 2.71 -18.17
N LEU A 170 1.49 2.62 -17.36
CA LEU A 170 1.84 1.36 -16.70
C LEU A 170 0.68 0.83 -15.85
N SER A 171 0.07 1.66 -15.03
CA SER A 171 -1.05 1.24 -14.16
C SER A 171 -2.22 0.66 -14.97
N VAL A 172 -2.54 1.25 -16.13
CA VAL A 172 -3.57 0.71 -17.04
C VAL A 172 -3.16 -0.66 -17.59
N GLU A 173 -1.90 -0.83 -18.00
CA GLU A 173 -1.37 -2.14 -18.43
C GLU A 173 -1.44 -3.19 -17.30
N LEU A 174 -1.28 -2.76 -16.05
CA LEU A 174 -1.44 -3.61 -14.86
C LEU A 174 -2.92 -3.88 -14.49
N GLY A 175 -3.87 -3.45 -15.32
CA GLY A 175 -5.31 -3.63 -15.10
C GLY A 175 -5.87 -2.74 -13.98
N LYS A 176 -5.23 -1.60 -13.73
CA LYS A 176 -5.61 -0.65 -12.68
C LYS A 176 -6.23 0.62 -13.24
N GLU A 177 -7.15 1.17 -12.47
CA GLU A 177 -7.67 2.52 -12.61
C GLU A 177 -6.82 3.47 -11.77
N THR A 178 -6.70 4.72 -12.20
CA THR A 178 -5.81 5.69 -11.54
C THR A 178 -6.51 6.99 -11.24
N VAL A 179 -6.11 7.59 -10.12
CA VAL A 179 -6.42 8.98 -9.78
C VAL A 179 -5.12 9.71 -9.50
N VAL A 180 -4.96 10.92 -10.04
CA VAL A 180 -3.78 11.75 -9.76
C VAL A 180 -4.10 12.69 -8.61
N VAL A 181 -3.26 12.67 -7.58
CA VAL A 181 -3.43 13.44 -6.35
C VAL A 181 -2.15 14.21 -6.05
N LYS A 182 -2.27 15.34 -5.36
CA LYS A 182 -1.10 16.09 -4.88
C LYS A 182 -0.55 15.45 -3.61
N ASP A 183 0.76 15.56 -3.42
CA ASP A 183 1.42 15.14 -2.18
C ASP A 183 0.89 15.93 -0.96
N ARG A 184 -0.04 15.29 -0.26
CA ARG A 184 -0.71 15.78 0.95
C ARG A 184 -0.92 14.58 1.85
N GLN A 185 -0.68 14.75 3.15
CA GLN A 185 -0.78 13.67 4.15
C GLN A 185 -2.12 12.91 3.99
N GLY A 186 -2.03 11.60 3.77
CA GLY A 186 -3.16 10.68 3.60
C GLY A 186 -3.89 10.74 2.25
N PHE A 187 -3.37 11.48 1.27
CA PHE A 187 -3.86 11.53 -0.10
C PHE A 187 -5.38 11.81 -0.18
N VAL A 188 -6.14 11.01 -0.93
CA VAL A 188 -7.60 11.10 -0.96
C VAL A 188 -8.21 10.01 -0.10
N THR A 189 -7.92 8.74 -0.38
CA THR A 189 -8.63 7.62 0.24
C THR A 189 -8.28 7.44 1.72
N THR A 190 -7.00 7.48 2.09
CA THR A 190 -6.58 7.28 3.49
C THR A 190 -7.14 8.39 4.36
N ARG A 191 -7.10 9.64 3.88
CA ARG A 191 -7.64 10.81 4.57
C ARG A 191 -9.15 10.76 4.74
N ALA A 192 -9.90 10.38 3.69
CA ALA A 192 -11.36 10.25 3.78
C ALA A 192 -11.75 9.10 4.73
N LEU A 193 -11.08 7.96 4.62
CA LEU A 193 -11.35 6.79 5.44
C LEU A 193 -11.02 7.04 6.91
N ALA A 194 -9.87 7.64 7.22
CA ALA A 194 -9.50 7.99 8.58
C ALA A 194 -10.50 8.94 9.23
N ALA A 195 -10.91 10.01 8.52
CA ALA A 195 -11.93 10.94 9.03
C ALA A 195 -13.24 10.22 9.37
N HIS A 196 -13.68 9.33 8.49
CA HIS A 196 -14.90 8.55 8.70
C HIS A 196 -14.79 7.59 9.90
N MET A 197 -13.73 6.77 9.96
CA MET A 197 -13.57 5.79 11.02
C MET A 197 -13.37 6.45 12.39
N ILE A 198 -12.58 7.50 12.46
CA ILE A 198 -12.36 8.26 13.70
C ILE A 198 -13.69 8.78 14.26
N GLU A 199 -14.56 9.33 13.40
CA GLU A 199 -15.87 9.81 13.83
C GLU A 199 -16.79 8.68 14.30
N CYS A 200 -16.78 7.53 13.64
CA CYS A 200 -17.54 6.37 14.08
C CYS A 200 -17.05 5.83 15.44
N ILE A 201 -15.75 5.91 15.72
CA ILE A 201 -15.20 5.56 17.03
C ILE A 201 -15.63 6.57 18.09
N ARG A 202 -15.72 7.88 17.77
CA ARG A 202 -16.26 8.89 18.70
C ARG A 202 -17.72 8.63 19.04
N MET A 203 -18.55 8.32 18.04
CA MET A 203 -19.96 7.96 18.28
C MET A 203 -20.08 6.77 19.24
N TYR A 204 -19.21 5.78 19.12
CA TYR A 204 -19.17 4.65 20.05
C TYR A 204 -18.69 5.07 21.45
N GLU A 205 -17.61 5.85 21.55
CA GLU A 205 -17.08 6.36 22.84
C GLU A 205 -18.10 7.24 23.59
N GLU A 206 -18.87 8.05 22.87
CA GLU A 206 -19.90 8.95 23.41
C GLU A 206 -21.23 8.23 23.73
N GLY A 207 -21.34 6.93 23.42
CA GLY A 207 -22.52 6.12 23.71
C GLY A 207 -23.72 6.42 22.81
N VAL A 208 -23.50 6.90 21.58
CA VAL A 208 -24.57 7.14 20.59
C VAL A 208 -25.31 5.85 20.25
N ALA A 209 -24.57 4.74 20.09
CA ALA A 209 -25.11 3.41 19.82
C ALA A 209 -24.08 2.32 20.12
N SER A 210 -24.52 1.05 20.08
CA SER A 210 -23.64 -0.12 20.15
C SER A 210 -22.71 -0.20 18.93
N ALA A 211 -21.60 -0.95 19.03
CA ALA A 211 -20.70 -1.14 17.90
C ALA A 211 -21.43 -1.82 16.72
N GLU A 212 -22.25 -2.82 17.04
CA GLU A 212 -23.08 -3.55 16.09
C GLU A 212 -24.07 -2.64 15.36
N ASP A 213 -24.73 -1.73 16.08
CA ASP A 213 -25.71 -0.82 15.49
C ASP A 213 -25.05 0.29 14.67
N ILE A 214 -23.89 0.82 15.08
CA ILE A 214 -23.10 1.76 14.28
C ILE A 214 -22.69 1.10 12.95
N ASP A 215 -22.14 -0.11 13.01
CA ASP A 215 -21.73 -0.85 11.83
C ASP A 215 -22.90 -1.21 10.92
N LYS A 216 -24.03 -1.63 11.51
CA LYS A 216 -25.27 -1.92 10.77
C LYS A 216 -25.82 -0.67 10.10
N ALA A 217 -25.84 0.48 10.80
CA ALA A 217 -26.34 1.73 10.25
C ALA A 217 -25.49 2.21 9.06
N VAL A 218 -24.16 2.15 9.16
CA VAL A 218 -23.27 2.53 8.04
C VAL A 218 -23.38 1.54 6.87
N ARG A 219 -23.42 0.23 7.16
CA ARG A 219 -23.57 -0.81 6.13
C ARG A 219 -24.88 -0.66 5.35
N LEU A 220 -26.01 -0.57 6.04
CA LEU A 220 -27.33 -0.56 5.40
C LEU A 220 -27.77 0.84 4.95
N GLY A 221 -27.43 1.88 5.70
CA GLY A 221 -27.84 3.26 5.42
C GLY A 221 -26.97 3.95 4.38
N LEU A 222 -25.65 3.71 4.39
CA LEU A 222 -24.70 4.29 3.43
C LEU A 222 -24.26 3.30 2.34
N ASN A 223 -24.76 2.06 2.39
CA ASN A 223 -24.43 0.98 1.46
C ASN A 223 -22.94 0.61 1.42
N TYR A 224 -22.27 0.70 2.58
CA TYR A 224 -20.87 0.27 2.70
C TYR A 224 -20.81 -1.25 2.78
N PRO A 225 -19.78 -1.91 2.21
CA PRO A 225 -19.66 -3.37 2.27
C PRO A 225 -19.34 -3.89 3.68
N MET A 226 -18.77 -3.03 4.53
CA MET A 226 -18.31 -3.35 5.88
C MET A 226 -18.59 -2.16 6.80
N GLY A 227 -18.89 -2.45 8.07
CA GLY A 227 -19.03 -1.41 9.08
C GLY A 227 -17.67 -0.77 9.43
N PRO A 228 -17.64 0.50 9.83
CA PRO A 228 -16.40 1.21 10.14
C PRO A 228 -15.62 0.64 11.32
N LEU A 229 -16.28 0.09 12.35
CA LEU A 229 -15.60 -0.50 13.51
C LEU A 229 -15.06 -1.88 13.18
N GLU A 230 -15.84 -2.70 12.45
CA GLU A 230 -15.36 -3.97 11.89
C GLU A 230 -14.16 -3.76 10.95
N LEU A 231 -14.20 -2.70 10.13
CA LEU A 231 -13.12 -2.33 9.24
C LEU A 231 -11.89 -1.84 10.01
N ALA A 232 -12.07 -1.04 11.07
CA ALA A 232 -10.97 -0.62 11.94
C ALA A 232 -10.27 -1.83 12.57
N ASP A 233 -11.02 -2.83 13.05
CA ASP A 233 -10.46 -4.09 13.58
C ASP A 233 -9.74 -4.91 12.50
N MET A 234 -10.14 -4.81 11.24
CA MET A 234 -9.46 -5.47 10.11
C MET A 234 -8.17 -4.76 9.71
N VAL A 235 -8.16 -3.42 9.71
CA VAL A 235 -6.97 -2.59 9.43
C VAL A 235 -5.94 -2.72 10.55
N GLY A 236 -6.40 -2.82 11.78
CA GLY A 236 -5.59 -2.80 12.99
C GLY A 236 -5.67 -1.45 13.68
N LEU A 237 -6.00 -1.47 14.98
CA LEU A 237 -6.25 -0.24 15.74
C LEU A 237 -4.98 0.57 16.00
N ASP A 238 -3.83 -0.08 16.09
CA ASP A 238 -2.51 0.56 16.16
C ASP A 238 -2.16 1.28 14.85
N THR A 239 -2.43 0.67 13.70
CA THR A 239 -2.27 1.31 12.39
C THR A 239 -3.16 2.55 12.28
N LEU A 240 -4.43 2.44 12.69
CA LEU A 240 -5.36 3.57 12.67
C LEU A 240 -4.93 4.68 13.62
N LEU A 241 -4.44 4.33 14.82
CA LEU A 241 -3.91 5.31 15.77
C LEU A 241 -2.71 6.06 15.18
N PHE A 242 -1.75 5.34 14.59
CA PHE A 242 -0.58 5.93 13.93
C PHE A 242 -0.99 6.92 12.82
N VAL A 243 -1.90 6.52 11.93
CA VAL A 243 -2.42 7.39 10.86
C VAL A 243 -3.13 8.62 11.45
N SER A 244 -3.94 8.42 12.50
CA SER A 244 -4.65 9.51 13.18
C SER A 244 -3.71 10.53 13.80
N GLU A 245 -2.59 10.09 14.40
CA GLU A 245 -1.56 10.97 14.97
C GLU A 245 -0.86 11.79 13.90
N ASN A 246 -0.40 11.14 12.83
CA ASN A 246 0.26 11.82 11.70
C ASN A 246 -0.70 12.84 11.02
N MET A 247 -1.97 12.48 10.85
CA MET A 247 -2.97 13.40 10.31
C MET A 247 -3.32 14.54 11.28
N THR A 248 -3.24 14.32 12.59
CA THR A 248 -3.44 15.36 13.60
C THR A 248 -2.29 16.36 13.55
N GLU A 249 -1.05 15.91 13.40
CA GLU A 249 0.09 16.81 13.18
C GLU A 249 -0.09 17.65 11.91
N ALA A 250 -0.52 17.04 10.81
CA ALA A 250 -0.68 17.72 9.53
C ALA A 250 -1.90 18.67 9.44
N TYR A 251 -2.99 18.36 10.14
CA TYR A 251 -4.28 19.04 9.93
C TYR A 251 -5.04 19.43 11.21
N GLY A 252 -4.48 19.17 12.38
CA GLY A 252 -5.05 19.50 13.69
C GLY A 252 -6.23 18.63 14.12
N ASP A 253 -7.04 19.19 15.01
CA ASP A 253 -7.96 18.47 15.90
C ASP A 253 -9.01 17.59 15.21
N ARG A 254 -9.35 17.85 13.96
CA ARG A 254 -10.34 17.04 13.23
C ARG A 254 -9.93 15.56 13.11
N PHE A 255 -8.63 15.26 13.13
CA PHE A 255 -8.12 13.89 13.10
C PHE A 255 -7.66 13.38 14.46
N ARG A 256 -7.87 14.13 15.55
CA ARG A 256 -7.44 13.71 16.89
C ARG A 256 -8.11 12.38 17.25
N ALA A 257 -7.27 11.38 17.55
CA ALA A 257 -7.72 10.06 17.99
C ALA A 257 -8.62 10.17 19.24
N PRO A 258 -9.76 9.46 19.28
CA PRO A 258 -10.60 9.33 20.47
C PRO A 258 -9.83 8.60 21.58
N GLN A 259 -10.16 8.85 22.87
CA GLN A 259 -9.38 8.29 23.98
C GLN A 259 -9.53 6.76 24.06
N LEU A 260 -10.71 6.26 23.70
CA LEU A 260 -10.99 4.84 23.59
C LEU A 260 -10.03 4.12 22.63
N LEU A 261 -9.75 4.70 21.47
CA LEU A 261 -8.82 4.09 20.50
C LEU A 261 -7.44 3.90 21.14
N ARG A 262 -6.94 4.91 21.87
CA ARG A 262 -5.66 4.84 22.59
C ARG A 262 -5.65 3.74 23.63
N LYS A 263 -6.72 3.66 24.45
CA LYS A 263 -6.86 2.62 25.49
C LYS A 263 -6.92 1.21 24.92
N LEU A 264 -7.57 1.01 23.78
CA LEU A 264 -7.61 -0.30 23.11
C LEU A 264 -6.22 -0.72 22.64
N VAL A 265 -5.47 0.22 22.05
CA VAL A 265 -4.09 -0.03 21.61
C VAL A 265 -3.17 -0.32 22.80
N GLU A 266 -3.24 0.47 23.87
CA GLU A 266 -2.48 0.28 25.11
C GLU A 266 -2.78 -1.09 25.77
N ALA A 267 -4.02 -1.56 25.67
CA ALA A 267 -4.44 -2.87 26.18
C ALA A 267 -4.06 -4.04 25.26
N GLY A 268 -3.42 -3.79 24.10
CA GLY A 268 -3.09 -4.81 23.11
C GLY A 268 -4.31 -5.36 22.36
N HIS A 269 -5.45 -4.69 22.42
CA HIS A 269 -6.63 -5.04 21.63
C HIS A 269 -6.52 -4.36 20.25
N LEU A 270 -5.83 -5.01 19.32
CA LEU A 270 -5.50 -4.45 18.01
C LEU A 270 -6.43 -4.92 16.87
N GLY A 271 -7.59 -5.48 17.21
CA GLY A 271 -8.56 -6.01 16.26
C GLY A 271 -8.30 -7.48 15.92
N ARG A 272 -8.57 -7.86 14.66
CA ARG A 272 -8.52 -9.27 14.20
C ARG A 272 -7.16 -9.92 14.44
N LYS A 273 -6.07 -9.16 14.30
CA LYS A 273 -4.70 -9.70 14.43
C LYS A 273 -4.33 -10.13 15.85
N THR A 274 -5.06 -9.67 16.86
CA THR A 274 -4.89 -10.06 18.28
C THR A 274 -6.14 -10.77 18.83
N GLY A 275 -7.10 -11.13 17.97
CA GLY A 275 -8.36 -11.77 18.37
C GLY A 275 -9.35 -10.85 19.08
N LYS A 276 -9.05 -9.55 19.23
CA LYS A 276 -9.89 -8.61 19.98
C LYS A 276 -9.60 -7.15 19.64
N GLY A 277 -10.66 -6.38 19.43
CA GLY A 277 -10.67 -4.92 19.24
C GLY A 277 -12.03 -4.36 19.70
N PHE A 278 -12.79 -3.79 18.79
CA PHE A 278 -14.23 -3.49 19.02
C PHE A 278 -15.06 -4.78 19.12
N TYR A 279 -14.65 -5.82 18.38
CA TYR A 279 -15.24 -7.16 18.42
C TYR A 279 -14.25 -8.19 18.97
N THR A 280 -14.74 -9.42 19.19
CA THR A 280 -13.92 -10.60 19.53
C THR A 280 -13.92 -11.58 18.36
N TYR A 281 -12.76 -12.17 18.06
CA TYR A 281 -12.51 -13.02 16.89
C TYR A 281 -11.88 -14.37 17.27
#